data_AF-A0A378IW50-F1
#
_entry.id   AF-A0A378IW50-F1
#
_cell.length_a   1.000
_cell.length_b   1.000
_cell.length_c   1.000
_cell.angle_alpha   90.00
_cell.angle_beta   90.00
_cell.angle_gamma   90.00
#
_symmetry.space_group_name_H-M   'P 1'
#
loop_
_entity.id
_entity.type
_entity.pdbx_description
1 polymer ?
#
loop_
_entity_poly.entity_id
_entity_poly.type
_entity_poly.pdbx_seq_one_letter_code
_entity_poly.pdbx_strand_id
1 'polypeptide(L)'
;MNNKTQLLTLMREGAIVITPNNRLSTELLNDFFAAIPLSIQDKPRCFPYRAFLLDTFKKIRHKNPHVNYPIVLTTQQLRHLWRQILSNHASLPVNEGLLNAVEEAWKRCHLWQLDFHHPAFSYTAQTRQFQQWVLQLQQELDKLDAITEDELATYLSRQQNLLDAQPLIWACFDDYTPQQKALQKLFNAQGCQIYHYDLAPQSAIGYQYTAQNDDDEQQQLIHWIKGRLAQGETHIAVVVPDLQIQSQGLQRLLQQQFPVEQFNLSLGQALADYPLVAHALCWLHLDSKTITAQQARLLLHSPYLAFSQTEMLVRAQFMEDSSTLREHTIAYGTLIKDLHYATPKLAKVLENITAYPEQASPQTWASAFKTRLAAMGFPGEYPLDSATYQCYQRFFNRI
;
A
#
# COMPACT_ATOMS: atom_id res chain seq x y z
N MET A 1 22.94 19.87 -9.03
CA MET A 1 22.15 21.11 -8.94
C MET A 1 21.55 21.18 -7.55
N ASN A 2 21.47 22.36 -6.96
CA ASN A 2 20.90 22.56 -5.61
C ASN A 2 20.03 23.82 -5.50
N ASN A 3 19.64 24.37 -6.65
CA ASN A 3 18.78 25.55 -6.73
C ASN A 3 17.37 25.13 -7.17
N LYS A 4 16.39 25.30 -6.28
CA LYS A 4 14.99 24.94 -6.52
C LYS A 4 14.39 25.71 -7.70
N THR A 5 14.72 26.99 -7.87
CA THR A 5 14.25 27.79 -9.01
C THR A 5 14.75 27.22 -10.34
N GLN A 6 16.01 26.77 -10.38
CA GLN A 6 16.56 26.11 -11.58
C GLN A 6 15.82 24.79 -11.88
N LEU A 7 15.53 23.99 -10.86
CA LEU A 7 14.73 22.76 -11.00
C LEU A 7 13.35 23.06 -11.62
N LEU A 8 12.63 24.05 -11.09
CA LEU A 8 11.29 24.41 -11.57
C LEU A 8 11.31 24.96 -13.01
N THR A 9 12.37 25.69 -13.39
CA THR A 9 12.56 26.13 -14.77
C THR A 9 12.73 24.94 -15.72
N LEU A 10 13.61 23.99 -15.39
CA LEU A 10 13.80 22.79 -16.22
C LEU A 10 12.53 21.94 -16.32
N MET A 11 11.76 21.84 -15.23
CA MET A 11 10.44 21.19 -15.25
C MET A 11 9.50 21.84 -16.27
N ARG A 12 9.49 23.17 -16.35
CA ARG A 12 8.67 23.91 -17.32
C ARG A 12 9.14 23.69 -18.75
N GLU A 13 10.45 23.57 -18.96
CA GLU A 13 11.06 23.29 -20.27
C GLU A 13 10.85 21.83 -20.73
N GLY A 14 10.16 21.01 -19.94
CA GLY A 14 9.77 19.65 -20.30
C GLY A 14 10.70 18.57 -19.78
N ALA A 15 11.62 18.90 -18.87
CA ALA A 15 12.45 17.90 -18.19
C ALA A 15 11.58 16.89 -17.43
N ILE A 16 12.03 15.63 -17.40
CA ILE A 16 11.40 14.58 -16.61
C ILE A 16 12.11 14.50 -15.26
N VAL A 17 11.38 14.81 -14.20
CA VAL A 17 11.86 14.68 -12.80
C VAL A 17 11.49 13.31 -12.26
N ILE A 18 12.49 12.63 -11.71
CA ILE A 18 12.39 11.33 -11.06
C ILE A 18 12.70 11.53 -9.58
N THR A 19 11.81 11.08 -8.70
CA THR A 19 11.97 11.16 -7.25
C THR A 19 12.01 9.75 -6.62
N PRO A 20 12.57 9.59 -5.40
CA PRO A 20 12.58 8.29 -4.72
C PRO A 20 11.18 7.83 -4.29
N ASN A 21 10.24 8.75 -4.02
CA ASN A 21 8.90 8.43 -3.53
C ASN A 21 7.81 9.41 -4.01
N ASN A 22 6.55 9.00 -3.83
CA ASN A 22 5.34 9.76 -4.23
C ASN A 22 5.22 11.12 -3.53
N ARG A 23 5.64 11.19 -2.26
CA ARG A 23 5.50 12.40 -1.45
C ARG A 23 6.34 13.52 -2.06
N LEU A 24 7.61 13.26 -2.35
CA LEU A 24 8.48 14.26 -2.97
C LEU A 24 7.98 14.63 -4.38
N SER A 25 7.46 13.68 -5.17
CA SER A 25 6.88 14.05 -6.47
C SER A 25 5.72 15.04 -6.31
N THR A 26 4.85 14.78 -5.34
CA THR A 26 3.68 15.62 -5.05
C THR A 26 4.09 17.00 -4.54
N GLU A 27 5.08 17.06 -3.65
CA GLU A 27 5.63 18.31 -3.12
C GLU A 27 6.24 19.16 -4.23
N LEU A 28 7.10 18.59 -5.07
CA LEU A 28 7.71 19.32 -6.20
C LEU A 28 6.67 19.79 -7.22
N LEU A 29 5.59 19.02 -7.43
CA LEU A 29 4.47 19.47 -8.26
C LEU A 29 3.74 20.65 -7.62
N ASN A 30 3.46 20.60 -6.32
CA ASN A 30 2.82 21.70 -5.60
C ASN A 30 3.69 22.96 -5.62
N ASP A 31 5.00 22.82 -5.40
CA ASP A 31 5.96 23.91 -5.51
C ASP A 31 5.98 24.54 -6.90
N PHE A 32 5.94 23.71 -7.94
CA PHE A 32 5.86 24.17 -9.33
C PHE A 32 4.60 25.00 -9.57
N PHE A 33 3.44 24.50 -9.17
CA PHE A 33 2.17 25.20 -9.35
C PHE A 33 2.06 26.47 -8.50
N ALA A 34 2.63 26.47 -7.29
CA ALA A 34 2.67 27.65 -6.43
C ALA A 34 3.60 28.74 -6.98
N ALA A 35 4.77 28.37 -7.52
CA ALA A 35 5.71 29.30 -8.13
C ALA A 35 5.21 29.86 -9.47
N ILE A 36 4.27 29.17 -10.13
CA ILE A 36 3.79 29.49 -11.47
C ILE A 36 2.26 29.44 -11.47
N PRO A 37 1.58 30.43 -10.88
CA PRO A 37 0.13 30.43 -10.75
C PRO A 37 -0.52 30.86 -12.07
N LEU A 38 -0.53 29.95 -13.05
CA LEU A 38 -1.28 30.08 -14.29
C LEU A 38 -2.61 29.34 -14.17
N SER A 39 -3.70 29.94 -14.67
CA SER A 39 -5.05 29.36 -14.61
C SER A 39 -5.18 28.04 -15.38
N ILE A 40 -4.40 27.88 -16.45
CA ILE A 40 -4.30 26.66 -17.25
C ILE A 40 -2.83 26.46 -17.59
N GLN A 41 -2.28 25.30 -17.22
CA GLN A 41 -0.91 24.94 -17.54
C GLN A 41 -0.77 23.42 -17.65
N ASP A 42 0.15 22.98 -18.50
CA ASP A 42 0.48 21.57 -18.61
C ASP A 42 1.12 21.09 -17.31
N LYS A 43 0.70 19.90 -16.86
CA LYS A 43 1.31 19.26 -15.69
C LYS A 43 2.75 18.85 -16.04
N PRO A 44 3.77 19.32 -15.31
CA PRO A 44 5.14 18.91 -15.57
C PRO A 44 5.35 17.42 -15.27
N ARG A 45 6.33 16.83 -15.94
CA ARG A 45 6.63 15.39 -15.88
C ARG A 45 7.43 15.06 -14.62
N CYS A 46 6.76 14.93 -13.48
CA CYS A 46 7.38 14.56 -12.21
C CYS A 46 6.79 13.24 -11.70
N PHE A 47 7.65 12.23 -11.51
CA PHE A 47 7.23 10.87 -11.16
C PHE A 47 8.12 10.27 -10.07
N PRO A 48 7.56 9.43 -9.18
CA PRO A 48 8.40 8.51 -8.41
C PRO A 48 9.04 7.48 -9.35
N TYR A 49 10.21 6.97 -8.98
CA TYR A 49 11.00 6.04 -9.81
C TYR A 49 10.19 4.88 -10.40
N ARG A 50 9.38 4.19 -9.58
CA ARG A 50 8.52 3.08 -10.05
C ARG A 50 7.50 3.52 -11.10
N ALA A 51 6.85 4.67 -10.92
CA ALA A 51 5.87 5.17 -11.89
C ALA A 51 6.55 5.62 -13.19
N PHE A 52 7.76 6.17 -13.11
CA PHE A 52 8.55 6.52 -14.28
C PHE A 52 8.89 5.28 -15.14
N LEU A 53 9.29 4.16 -14.53
CA LEU A 53 9.54 2.91 -15.27
C LEU A 53 8.27 2.39 -15.96
N LEU A 54 7.15 2.36 -15.25
CA LEU A 54 5.85 1.91 -15.78
C LEU A 54 5.36 2.82 -16.92
N ASP A 55 5.49 4.13 -16.76
CA ASP A 55 5.13 5.11 -17.80
C ASP A 55 6.01 4.93 -19.04
N THR A 56 7.32 4.74 -18.86
CA THR A 56 8.26 4.49 -19.94
C THR A 56 7.91 3.21 -20.70
N PHE A 57 7.62 2.12 -19.97
CA PHE A 57 7.18 0.85 -20.56
C PHE A 57 5.88 1.02 -21.36
N LYS A 58 4.88 1.71 -20.81
CA LYS A 58 3.62 2.01 -21.52
C LYS A 58 3.89 2.80 -22.81
N LYS A 59 4.74 3.83 -22.75
CA LYS A 59 5.09 4.64 -23.93
C LYS A 59 5.71 3.82 -25.05
N ILE A 60 6.62 2.90 -24.73
CA ILE A 60 7.27 2.05 -25.75
C ILE A 60 6.25 1.12 -26.41
N ARG A 61 5.34 0.54 -25.62
CA ARG A 61 4.23 -0.26 -26.14
C ARG A 61 3.35 0.51 -27.12
N HIS A 62 3.06 1.77 -26.80
CA HIS A 62 2.31 2.65 -27.70
C HIS A 62 3.10 3.05 -28.94
N LYS A 63 4.42 3.31 -28.82
CA LYS A 63 5.28 3.67 -29.95
C LYS A 63 5.47 2.49 -30.93
N ASN A 64 5.57 1.26 -30.45
CA ASN A 64 5.76 0.07 -31.30
C ASN A 64 4.71 -1.00 -30.98
N PRO A 65 3.44 -0.82 -31.40
CA PRO A 65 2.35 -1.72 -31.03
C PRO A 65 2.43 -3.12 -31.64
N HIS A 66 3.26 -3.30 -32.67
CA HIS A 66 3.45 -4.59 -33.36
C HIS A 66 4.45 -5.52 -32.67
N VAL A 67 5.20 -5.01 -31.69
CA VAL A 67 6.13 -5.82 -30.90
C VAL A 67 5.34 -6.53 -29.79
N ASN A 68 5.65 -7.80 -29.55
CA ASN A 68 5.10 -8.50 -28.40
C ASN A 68 5.82 -8.04 -27.12
N TYR A 69 5.06 -7.65 -26.10
CA TYR A 69 5.61 -7.20 -24.83
C TYR A 69 5.09 -8.08 -23.71
N PRO A 70 5.94 -8.39 -22.73
CA PRO A 70 5.53 -9.21 -21.62
C PRO A 70 4.49 -8.50 -20.76
N ILE A 71 3.66 -9.28 -20.08
CA ILE A 71 2.73 -8.77 -19.07
C ILE A 71 3.55 -8.37 -17.84
N VAL A 72 3.37 -7.13 -17.37
CA VAL A 72 3.98 -6.71 -16.10
C VAL A 72 3.06 -7.11 -14.96
N LEU A 73 3.49 -8.08 -14.15
CA LEU A 73 2.74 -8.53 -12.99
C LEU A 73 2.73 -7.46 -11.90
N THR A 74 1.56 -7.25 -11.32
CA THR A 74 1.41 -6.45 -10.10
C THR A 74 2.08 -7.15 -8.92
N THR A 75 2.43 -6.39 -7.88
CA THR A 75 2.99 -6.95 -6.63
C THR A 75 2.11 -8.06 -6.03
N GLN A 76 0.78 -7.97 -6.14
CA GLN A 76 -0.13 -9.01 -5.61
C GLN A 76 -0.15 -10.28 -6.46
N GLN A 77 -0.02 -10.15 -7.79
CA GLN A 77 0.11 -11.32 -8.68
C GLN A 77 1.44 -12.04 -8.43
N LEU A 78 2.54 -11.30 -8.29
CA LEU A 78 3.84 -11.86 -7.90
C LEU A 78 3.75 -12.57 -6.54
N ARG A 79 3.13 -11.93 -5.55
CA ARG A 79 2.91 -12.52 -4.21
C ARG A 79 2.13 -13.83 -4.28
N HIS A 80 1.13 -13.90 -5.15
CA HIS A 80 0.36 -15.12 -5.38
C HIS A 80 1.24 -16.25 -5.95
N LEU A 81 2.04 -15.97 -6.97
CA LEU A 81 2.99 -16.94 -7.54
C LEU A 81 3.99 -17.43 -6.49
N TRP A 82 4.55 -16.51 -5.68
CA TRP A 82 5.41 -16.91 -4.58
C TRP A 82 4.71 -17.82 -3.59
N ARG A 83 3.48 -17.52 -3.20
CA ARG A 83 2.71 -18.37 -2.29
C ARG A 83 2.48 -19.77 -2.88
N GLN A 84 2.18 -19.88 -4.18
CA GLN A 84 2.05 -21.17 -4.86
C GLN A 84 3.36 -21.96 -4.84
N ILE A 85 4.47 -21.33 -5.22
CA ILE A 85 5.80 -21.95 -5.22
C ILE A 85 6.16 -22.44 -3.83
N LEU A 86 5.99 -21.61 -2.80
CA LEU A 86 6.31 -21.96 -1.42
C LEU A 86 5.41 -23.07 -0.86
N SER A 87 4.13 -23.10 -1.25
CA SER A 87 3.20 -24.15 -0.80
C SER A 87 3.55 -25.54 -1.33
N ASN A 88 4.19 -25.64 -2.49
CA ASN A 88 4.60 -26.94 -3.04
C ASN A 88 5.71 -27.63 -2.23
N HIS A 89 6.41 -26.88 -1.37
CA HIS A 89 7.54 -27.38 -0.57
C HIS A 89 7.23 -27.46 0.93
N ALA A 90 6.02 -27.09 1.37
CA ALA A 90 5.65 -27.04 2.78
C ALA A 90 4.37 -27.84 3.06
N SER A 91 4.38 -28.66 4.12
CA SER A 91 3.18 -29.35 4.61
C SER A 91 2.22 -28.44 5.38
N LEU A 92 2.64 -27.20 5.64
CA LEU A 92 1.91 -26.20 6.41
C LEU A 92 1.61 -24.97 5.53
N PRO A 93 0.58 -24.18 5.86
CA PRO A 93 0.30 -22.92 5.17
C PRO A 93 1.52 -22.00 5.21
N VAL A 94 1.77 -21.32 4.09
CA VAL A 94 2.92 -20.44 3.91
C VAL A 94 2.88 -19.31 4.94
N ASN A 95 3.96 -19.16 5.70
CA ASN A 95 4.12 -18.09 6.69
C ASN A 95 4.32 -16.73 5.99
N GLU A 96 3.57 -15.70 6.41
CA GLU A 96 3.65 -14.35 5.83
C GLU A 96 5.02 -13.68 6.00
N GLY A 97 5.74 -13.96 7.08
CA GLY A 97 7.10 -13.48 7.30
C GLY A 97 8.10 -14.07 6.29
N LEU A 98 7.97 -15.36 5.96
CA LEU A 98 8.78 -15.98 4.90
C LEU A 98 8.46 -15.36 3.54
N LEU A 99 7.18 -15.16 3.23
CA LEU A 99 6.74 -14.56 1.97
C LEU A 99 7.32 -13.14 1.81
N ASN A 100 7.27 -12.33 2.87
CA ASN A 100 7.88 -11.00 2.88
C ASN A 100 9.40 -11.06 2.66
N ALA A 101 10.09 -11.99 3.32
CA ALA A 101 11.54 -12.13 3.18
C ALA A 101 11.96 -12.54 1.75
N VAL A 102 11.21 -13.44 1.12
CA VAL A 102 11.46 -13.87 -0.27
C VAL A 102 11.22 -12.73 -1.25
N GLU A 103 10.13 -11.98 -1.09
CA GLU A 103 9.84 -10.80 -1.92
C GLU A 103 10.90 -9.71 -1.78
N GLU A 104 11.34 -9.42 -0.55
CA GLU A 104 12.43 -8.47 -0.32
C GLU A 104 13.74 -8.94 -0.94
N ALA A 105 14.09 -10.22 -0.80
CA ALA A 105 15.29 -10.80 -1.39
C ALA A 105 15.25 -10.72 -2.93
N TRP A 106 14.11 -11.04 -3.56
CA TRP A 106 13.88 -10.90 -5.00
C TRP A 106 14.15 -9.47 -5.47
N LYS A 107 13.47 -8.49 -4.84
CA LYS A 107 13.64 -7.07 -5.12
C LYS A 107 15.09 -6.61 -4.97
N ARG A 108 15.76 -7.01 -3.88
CA ARG A 108 17.18 -6.67 -3.65
C ARG A 108 18.08 -7.29 -4.72
N CYS A 109 17.84 -8.53 -5.14
CA CYS A 109 18.63 -9.14 -6.21
C CYS A 109 18.54 -8.33 -7.50
N HIS A 110 17.36 -7.85 -7.89
CA HIS A 110 17.20 -7.01 -9.08
C HIS A 110 17.81 -5.61 -8.94
N LEU A 111 17.59 -4.94 -7.81
CA LEU A 111 18.16 -3.61 -7.54
C LEU A 111 19.69 -3.63 -7.58
N TRP A 112 20.31 -4.71 -7.09
CA TRP A 112 21.77 -4.91 -7.12
C TRP A 112 22.27 -5.70 -8.32
N GLN A 113 21.40 -6.07 -9.26
CA GLN A 113 21.72 -6.80 -10.49
C GLN A 113 22.48 -8.12 -10.24
N LEU A 114 22.06 -8.87 -9.23
CA LEU A 114 22.67 -10.16 -8.89
C LEU A 114 22.30 -11.22 -9.95
N ASP A 115 23.28 -12.05 -10.30
CA ASP A 115 23.07 -13.23 -11.15
C ASP A 115 22.59 -14.41 -10.29
N PHE A 116 21.36 -14.86 -10.52
CA PHE A 116 20.77 -15.98 -9.79
C PHE A 116 21.46 -17.32 -10.07
N HIS A 117 22.30 -17.43 -11.10
CA HIS A 117 23.12 -18.63 -11.33
C HIS A 117 24.47 -18.59 -10.62
N HIS A 118 24.80 -17.48 -9.95
CA HIS A 118 26.09 -17.33 -9.28
C HIS A 118 26.26 -18.35 -8.13
N PRO A 119 27.41 -19.04 -8.03
CA PRO A 119 27.62 -20.11 -7.04
C PRO A 119 27.53 -19.65 -5.58
N ALA A 120 27.68 -18.35 -5.30
CA ALA A 120 27.53 -17.80 -3.95
C ALA A 120 26.14 -18.07 -3.32
N PHE A 121 25.09 -18.26 -4.12
CA PHE A 121 23.79 -18.67 -3.59
C PHE A 121 23.84 -20.07 -2.95
N SER A 122 24.81 -20.92 -3.29
CA SER A 122 24.97 -22.23 -2.67
C SER A 122 25.70 -22.21 -1.32
N TYR A 123 26.11 -21.04 -0.82
CA TYR A 123 26.90 -20.87 0.41
C TYR A 123 26.14 -21.31 1.67
N THR A 124 24.86 -20.96 1.79
CA THR A 124 24.00 -21.46 2.89
C THR A 124 22.82 -22.27 2.34
N ALA A 125 22.22 -23.09 3.21
CA ALA A 125 21.00 -23.81 2.87
C ALA A 125 19.85 -22.85 2.51
N GLN A 126 19.72 -21.71 3.21
CA GLN A 126 18.66 -20.73 2.94
C GLN A 126 18.86 -20.04 1.59
N THR A 127 20.07 -19.61 1.24
CA THR A 127 20.33 -18.95 -0.05
C THR A 127 20.18 -19.93 -1.21
N ARG A 128 20.53 -21.21 -1.00
CA ARG A 128 20.33 -22.26 -2.00
C ARG A 128 18.86 -22.53 -2.22
N GLN A 129 18.08 -22.60 -1.15
CA GLN A 129 16.64 -22.78 -1.22
C GLN A 129 15.97 -21.60 -1.93
N PHE A 130 16.34 -20.37 -1.58
CA PHE A 130 15.87 -19.17 -2.25
C PHE A 130 16.18 -19.19 -3.76
N GLN A 131 17.41 -19.56 -4.14
CA GLN A 131 17.80 -19.72 -5.54
C GLN A 131 16.90 -20.72 -6.28
N GLN A 132 16.59 -21.87 -5.67
CA GLN A 132 15.68 -22.86 -6.27
C GLN A 132 14.28 -22.28 -6.50
N TRP A 133 13.73 -21.54 -5.52
CA TRP A 133 12.43 -20.89 -5.67
C TRP A 133 12.44 -19.80 -6.75
N VAL A 134 13.52 -19.03 -6.85
CA VAL A 134 13.70 -18.03 -7.91
C VAL A 134 13.70 -18.69 -9.29
N LEU A 135 14.46 -19.78 -9.48
CA LEU A 135 14.49 -20.49 -10.76
C LEU A 135 13.11 -21.05 -11.13
N GLN A 136 12.33 -21.51 -10.15
CA GLN A 136 10.94 -21.92 -10.35
C GLN A 136 10.04 -20.73 -10.74
N LEU A 137 10.19 -19.58 -10.07
CA LEU A 137 9.45 -18.37 -10.42
C LEU A 137 9.75 -17.93 -11.85
N GLN A 138 11.02 -17.92 -12.26
CA GLN A 138 11.41 -17.56 -13.63
C GLN A 138 10.75 -18.47 -14.67
N GLN A 139 10.68 -19.78 -14.41
CA GLN A 139 9.96 -20.72 -15.28
C GLN A 139 8.45 -20.41 -15.38
N GLU A 140 7.81 -20.02 -14.28
CA GLU A 140 6.39 -19.63 -14.31
C GLU A 140 6.18 -18.29 -15.03
N LEU A 141 7.09 -17.33 -14.87
CA LEU A 141 7.08 -16.06 -15.59
C LEU A 141 7.25 -16.27 -17.10
N ASP A 142 8.17 -17.13 -17.52
CA ASP A 142 8.40 -17.48 -18.93
C ASP A 142 7.16 -18.11 -19.57
N LYS A 143 6.46 -19.01 -18.87
CA LYS A 143 5.20 -19.63 -19.35
C LYS A 143 4.10 -18.60 -19.57
N LEU A 144 4.07 -17.55 -18.75
CA LEU A 144 3.06 -16.49 -18.80
C LEU A 144 3.43 -15.36 -19.77
N ASP A 145 4.61 -15.40 -20.38
CA ASP A 145 5.22 -14.25 -21.07
C ASP A 145 5.11 -12.99 -20.20
N ALA A 146 5.57 -13.10 -18.95
CA ALA A 146 5.40 -12.10 -17.92
C ALA A 146 6.73 -11.69 -17.30
N ILE A 147 6.78 -10.46 -16.80
CA ILE A 147 7.87 -9.92 -16.00
C ILE A 147 7.30 -9.27 -14.74
N THR A 148 8.13 -9.12 -13.73
CA THR A 148 7.77 -8.37 -12.53
C THR A 148 8.13 -6.89 -12.64
N GLU A 149 7.56 -6.06 -11.77
CA GLU A 149 7.93 -4.64 -11.69
C GLU A 149 9.41 -4.42 -11.29
N ASP A 150 10.00 -5.34 -10.52
CA ASP A 150 11.41 -5.29 -10.12
C ASP A 150 12.38 -5.57 -11.31
N GLU A 151 11.89 -6.29 -12.32
CA GLU A 151 12.63 -6.58 -13.55
C GLU A 151 12.50 -5.48 -14.60
N LEU A 152 11.52 -4.58 -14.45
CA LEU A 152 11.14 -3.62 -15.47
C LEU A 152 12.30 -2.72 -15.90
N ALA A 153 13.11 -2.27 -14.94
CA ALA A 153 14.31 -1.47 -15.23
C ALA A 153 15.34 -2.23 -16.08
N THR A 154 15.56 -3.52 -15.80
CA THR A 154 16.46 -4.39 -16.57
C THR A 154 15.86 -4.74 -17.94
N TYR A 155 14.55 -4.92 -18.01
CA TYR A 155 13.85 -5.13 -19.29
C TYR A 155 13.99 -3.90 -20.19
N LEU A 156 13.73 -2.71 -19.64
CA LEU A 156 13.85 -1.45 -20.36
C LEU A 156 15.28 -1.20 -20.82
N SER A 157 16.29 -1.61 -20.05
CA SER A 157 17.68 -1.37 -20.43
C SER A 157 18.14 -2.09 -21.69
N ARG A 158 17.40 -3.09 -22.13
CA ARG A 158 17.62 -3.84 -23.38
C ARG A 158 16.92 -3.24 -24.58
N GLN A 159 16.04 -2.26 -24.38
CA GLN A 159 15.28 -1.62 -25.46
C GLN A 159 16.03 -0.39 -25.99
N GLN A 160 15.83 -0.08 -27.27
CA GLN A 160 16.38 1.10 -27.92
C GLN A 160 15.35 2.23 -27.98
N ASN A 161 15.82 3.48 -28.05
CA ASN A 161 14.99 4.67 -28.22
C ASN A 161 13.86 4.79 -27.18
N LEU A 162 14.19 4.53 -25.91
CA LEU A 162 13.24 4.51 -24.78
C LEU A 162 12.53 5.85 -24.59
N LEU A 163 13.32 6.93 -24.66
CA LEU A 163 12.90 8.29 -24.43
C LEU A 163 13.36 9.15 -25.59
N ASP A 164 12.61 10.21 -25.85
CA ASP A 164 13.10 11.30 -26.68
C ASP A 164 14.23 12.00 -25.89
N ALA A 165 15.20 12.64 -26.56
CA ALA A 165 16.40 13.23 -25.96
C ALA A 165 16.11 14.45 -25.06
N GLN A 166 15.36 14.23 -23.98
CA GLN A 166 14.90 15.20 -23.00
C GLN A 166 15.77 15.12 -21.75
N PRO A 167 15.94 16.24 -21.01
CA PRO A 167 16.60 16.22 -19.71
C PRO A 167 15.90 15.31 -18.70
N LEU A 168 16.69 14.53 -17.96
CA LEU A 168 16.24 13.72 -16.83
C LEU A 168 16.86 14.27 -15.54
N ILE A 169 16.04 14.50 -14.53
CA ILE A 169 16.48 15.03 -13.24
C ILE A 169 16.19 14.01 -12.15
N TRP A 170 17.24 13.47 -11.54
CA TRP A 170 17.12 12.59 -10.37
C TRP A 170 17.19 13.45 -9.10
N ALA A 171 16.05 13.61 -8.44
CA ALA A 171 15.87 14.55 -7.34
C ALA A 171 15.86 13.85 -5.97
N CYS A 172 16.77 14.28 -5.09
CA CYS A 172 16.91 13.89 -3.69
C CYS A 172 17.01 12.37 -3.47
N PHE A 173 17.91 11.71 -4.20
CA PHE A 173 18.31 10.33 -3.92
C PHE A 173 19.58 10.35 -3.07
N ASP A 174 19.56 9.68 -1.92
CA ASP A 174 20.72 9.59 -1.03
C ASP A 174 21.88 8.78 -1.66
N ASP A 175 21.54 7.69 -2.34
CA ASP A 175 22.43 6.91 -3.20
C ASP A 175 21.60 6.24 -4.31
N TYR A 176 22.29 5.76 -5.34
CA TYR A 176 21.70 5.00 -6.44
C TYR A 176 22.13 3.55 -6.39
N THR A 177 21.15 2.65 -6.56
CA THR A 177 21.42 1.22 -6.72
C THR A 177 22.18 0.96 -8.04
N PRO A 178 22.89 -0.18 -8.16
CA PRO A 178 23.52 -0.57 -9.42
C PRO A 178 22.56 -0.53 -10.62
N GLN A 179 21.33 -1.01 -10.45
CA GLN A 179 20.29 -0.96 -11.48
C GLN A 179 19.94 0.48 -11.90
N GLN A 180 19.82 1.42 -10.94
CA GLN A 180 19.57 2.83 -11.24
C GLN A 180 20.77 3.49 -11.94
N LYS A 181 22.00 3.22 -11.49
CA LYS A 181 23.24 3.70 -12.13
C LYS A 181 23.34 3.18 -13.58
N ALA A 182 22.96 1.92 -13.83
CA ALA A 182 22.93 1.35 -15.17
C ALA A 182 21.91 2.04 -16.08
N LEU A 183 20.70 2.31 -15.57
CA LEU A 183 19.67 3.07 -16.31
C LEU A 183 20.11 4.50 -16.64
N GLN A 184 20.72 5.20 -15.69
CA GLN A 184 21.25 6.55 -15.94
C GLN A 184 22.30 6.55 -17.06
N LYS A 185 23.24 5.60 -17.03
CA LYS A 185 24.25 5.44 -18.09
C LYS A 185 23.61 5.17 -19.44
N LEU A 186 22.59 4.31 -19.49
CA LEU A 186 21.86 4.01 -20.70
C LEU A 186 21.18 5.25 -21.29
N PHE A 187 20.42 5.99 -20.47
CA PHE A 187 19.74 7.19 -20.95
C PHE A 187 20.72 8.26 -21.42
N ASN A 188 21.84 8.42 -20.73
CA ASN A 188 22.91 9.31 -21.17
C ASN A 188 23.50 8.87 -22.52
N ALA A 189 23.72 7.58 -22.72
CA ALA A 189 24.18 7.03 -24.00
C ALA A 189 23.15 7.18 -25.13
N GLN A 190 21.86 7.25 -24.79
CA GLN A 190 20.75 7.56 -25.72
C GLN A 190 20.56 9.08 -25.95
N GLY A 191 21.43 9.93 -25.40
CA GLY A 191 21.42 11.38 -25.62
C GLY A 191 20.57 12.18 -24.63
N CYS A 192 20.01 11.56 -23.58
CA CYS A 192 19.33 12.29 -22.52
C CYS A 192 20.34 12.97 -21.59
N GLN A 193 20.19 14.26 -21.33
CA GLN A 193 21.02 14.96 -20.35
C GLN A 193 20.59 14.56 -18.93
N ILE A 194 21.52 14.04 -18.13
CA ILE A 194 21.24 13.62 -16.75
C ILE A 194 21.68 14.72 -15.77
N TYR A 195 20.73 15.18 -14.96
CA TYR A 195 20.97 16.08 -13.85
C TYR A 195 20.65 15.39 -12.53
N HIS A 196 21.43 15.74 -11.51
CA HIS A 196 21.14 15.38 -10.12
C HIS A 196 20.72 16.64 -9.38
N TYR A 197 19.58 16.58 -8.69
CA TYR A 197 19.12 17.64 -7.82
C TYR A 197 19.16 17.16 -6.39
N ASP A 198 19.74 17.95 -5.50
CA ASP A 198 19.69 17.72 -4.06
C ASP A 198 19.52 19.05 -3.33
N LEU A 199 19.05 19.00 -2.08
CA LEU A 199 18.92 20.19 -1.26
C LEU A 199 20.30 20.74 -0.91
N ALA A 200 20.42 22.07 -0.86
CA ALA A 200 21.65 22.67 -0.39
C ALA A 200 21.88 22.28 1.08
N PRO A 201 23.10 21.87 1.46
CA PRO A 201 23.40 21.55 2.84
C PRO A 201 23.16 22.79 3.70
N GLN A 202 22.33 22.64 4.73
CA GLN A 202 22.04 23.71 5.67
C GLN A 202 22.83 23.46 6.95
N SER A 203 23.66 24.44 7.34
CA SER A 203 24.29 24.41 8.65
C SER A 203 23.23 24.62 9.72
N ALA A 204 23.09 23.66 10.63
CA ALA A 204 22.11 23.69 11.71
C ALA A 204 22.80 23.44 13.05
N ILE A 205 22.33 24.15 14.08
CA ILE A 205 22.73 23.88 15.47
C ILE A 205 21.85 22.74 15.97
N GLY A 206 22.45 21.58 16.20
CA GLY A 206 21.79 20.44 16.81
C GLY A 206 21.69 20.62 18.32
N TYR A 207 20.54 20.25 18.88
CA TYR A 207 20.33 20.12 20.32
C TYR A 207 19.99 18.66 20.62
N GLN A 208 20.47 18.17 21.76
CA GLN A 208 20.18 16.82 22.23
C GLN A 208 19.52 16.90 23.60
N TYR A 209 18.45 16.13 23.78
CA TYR A 209 17.80 15.91 25.06
C TYR A 209 17.93 14.43 25.43
N THR A 210 18.40 14.15 26.64
CA THR A 210 18.52 12.78 27.16
C THR A 210 17.29 12.48 28.00
N ALA A 211 16.32 11.79 27.40
CA ALA A 211 15.10 11.37 28.10
C ALA A 211 15.39 10.28 29.13
N GLN A 212 14.62 10.25 30.20
CA GLN A 212 14.74 9.23 31.25
C GLN A 212 14.15 7.89 30.83
N ASN A 213 13.11 7.94 30.00
CA ASN A 213 12.38 6.81 29.42
C ASN A 213 11.50 7.32 28.26
N ASP A 214 10.78 6.41 27.60
CA ASP A 214 9.92 6.71 26.45
C ASP A 214 8.78 7.70 26.80
N ASP A 215 8.23 7.63 28.01
CA ASP A 215 7.15 8.54 28.43
C ASP A 215 7.66 9.98 28.59
N ASP A 216 8.85 10.15 29.19
CA ASP A 216 9.53 11.45 29.30
C ASP A 216 9.88 12.01 27.92
N GLU A 217 10.40 11.18 27.01
CA GLU A 217 10.68 11.59 25.63
C GLU A 217 9.43 12.17 24.95
N GLN A 218 8.30 11.46 25.05
CA GLN A 218 7.03 11.89 24.45
C GLN A 218 6.49 13.18 25.08
N GLN A 219 6.55 13.31 26.41
CA GLN A 219 6.09 14.52 27.10
C GLN A 219 6.95 15.74 26.72
N GLN A 220 8.27 15.57 26.67
CA GLN A 220 9.20 16.64 26.32
C GLN A 220 9.09 17.03 24.84
N LEU A 221 8.86 16.06 23.95
CA LEU A 221 8.53 16.31 22.55
C LEU A 221 7.32 17.24 22.42
N ILE A 222 6.22 16.94 23.12
CA ILE A 222 5.02 17.79 23.08
C ILE A 222 5.27 19.17 23.65
N HIS A 223 5.99 19.25 24.77
CA HIS A 223 6.37 20.54 25.36
C HIS A 223 7.19 21.38 24.37
N TRP A 224 8.16 20.75 23.70
CA TRP A 224 8.98 21.37 22.68
C TRP A 224 8.16 21.86 21.48
N ILE A 225 7.26 21.02 20.94
CA ILE A 225 6.37 21.42 19.83
C ILE A 225 5.52 22.63 20.23
N LYS A 226 4.90 22.62 21.41
CA LYS A 226 4.11 23.76 21.90
C LYS A 226 4.95 25.03 22.03
N GLY A 227 6.17 24.91 22.54
CA GLY A 227 7.11 26.02 22.63
C GLY A 227 7.46 26.62 21.26
N ARG A 228 7.71 25.78 20.27
CA ARG A 228 8.00 26.19 18.88
C ARG A 228 6.81 26.88 18.22
N LEU A 229 5.62 26.31 18.35
CA LEU A 229 4.37 26.92 17.87
C LEU A 229 4.11 28.28 18.53
N ALA A 230 4.36 28.41 19.83
CA ALA A 230 4.20 29.67 20.55
C ALA A 230 5.20 30.76 20.08
N GLN A 231 6.34 30.37 19.53
CA GLN A 231 7.30 31.26 18.87
C GLN A 231 6.90 31.64 17.44
N GLY A 232 5.78 31.13 16.93
CA GLY A 232 5.27 31.40 15.59
C GLY A 232 5.83 30.47 14.51
N GLU A 233 6.55 29.41 14.88
CA GLU A 233 6.98 28.40 13.91
C GLU A 233 5.78 27.61 13.39
N THR A 234 5.70 27.40 12.07
CA THR A 234 4.57 26.72 11.42
C THR A 234 4.95 25.43 10.71
N HIS A 235 6.26 25.17 10.55
CA HIS A 235 6.80 24.04 9.81
C HIS A 235 7.66 23.17 10.71
N ILE A 236 7.01 22.36 11.54
CA ILE A 236 7.68 21.46 12.48
C ILE A 236 7.54 20.03 11.96
N ALA A 237 8.68 19.35 11.78
CA ALA A 237 8.71 17.93 11.41
C ALA A 237 9.26 17.11 12.57
N VAL A 238 8.55 16.02 12.90
CA VAL A 238 9.00 15.03 13.88
C VAL A 238 9.28 13.73 13.14
N VAL A 239 10.50 13.23 13.26
CA VAL A 239 10.92 11.96 12.66
C VAL A 239 10.97 10.91 13.77
N VAL A 240 10.12 9.90 13.65
CA VAL A 240 10.01 8.81 14.62
C VAL A 240 10.46 7.52 13.95
N PRO A 241 11.50 6.84 14.46
CA PRO A 241 11.89 5.51 14.00
C PRO A 241 10.71 4.53 14.14
N ASP A 242 10.57 3.62 13.18
CA ASP A 242 9.53 2.59 13.19
C ASP A 242 8.11 3.13 13.45
N LEU A 243 7.79 4.28 12.85
CA LEU A 243 6.50 4.97 13.00
C LEU A 243 5.30 4.03 12.76
N GLN A 244 5.44 2.96 11.97
CA GLN A 244 4.39 1.96 11.79
C GLN A 244 3.93 1.33 13.11
N ILE A 245 4.86 1.01 14.02
CA ILE A 245 4.57 0.41 15.32
C ILE A 245 4.04 1.48 16.29
N GLN A 246 4.64 2.67 16.27
CA GLN A 246 4.33 3.73 17.24
C GLN A 246 3.16 4.64 16.83
N SER A 247 2.67 4.53 15.59
CA SER A 247 1.72 5.46 14.98
C SER A 247 0.44 5.67 15.80
N GLN A 248 -0.18 4.60 16.28
CA GLN A 248 -1.44 4.69 17.03
C GLN A 248 -1.26 5.41 18.37
N GLY A 249 -0.19 5.07 19.11
CA GLY A 249 0.13 5.70 20.39
C GLY A 249 0.44 7.19 20.22
N LEU A 250 1.29 7.52 19.25
CA LEU A 250 1.67 8.89 18.92
C LEU A 250 0.48 9.71 18.42
N GLN A 251 -0.36 9.14 17.56
CA GLN A 251 -1.56 9.81 17.06
C GLN A 251 -2.48 10.18 18.22
N ARG A 252 -2.79 9.24 19.12
CA ARG A 252 -3.64 9.49 20.28
C ARG A 252 -3.05 10.59 21.16
N LEU A 253 -1.74 10.55 21.40
CA LEU A 253 -1.04 11.54 22.19
C LEU A 253 -1.08 12.93 21.54
N LEU A 254 -0.90 13.03 20.23
CA LEU A 254 -1.04 14.29 19.49
C LEU A 254 -2.48 14.82 19.51
N GLN A 255 -3.49 13.95 19.31
CA GLN A 255 -4.91 14.33 19.33
C GLN A 255 -5.38 14.86 20.69
N GLN A 256 -4.74 14.42 21.79
CA GLN A 256 -5.02 14.97 23.13
C GLN A 256 -4.47 16.39 23.31
N GLN A 257 -3.48 16.79 22.50
CA GLN A 257 -2.72 18.03 22.70
C GLN A 257 -2.96 19.05 21.60
N PHE A 258 -3.39 18.61 20.41
CA PHE A 258 -3.58 19.40 19.21
C PHE A 258 -4.84 18.95 18.45
N PRO A 259 -5.58 19.89 17.82
CA PRO A 259 -6.62 19.55 16.85
C PRO A 259 -6.08 18.69 15.70
N VAL A 260 -6.91 17.78 15.18
CA VAL A 260 -6.53 16.83 14.12
C VAL A 260 -6.11 17.54 12.83
N GLU A 261 -6.63 18.75 12.59
CA GLU A 261 -6.33 19.55 11.42
C GLU A 261 -4.96 20.23 11.48
N GLN A 262 -4.32 20.28 12.65
CA GLN A 262 -3.04 20.97 12.87
C GLN A 262 -1.81 20.07 12.68
N PHE A 263 -2.00 18.77 12.51
CA PHE A 263 -0.88 17.85 12.27
C PHE A 263 -1.24 16.78 11.24
N ASN A 264 -0.21 16.20 10.64
CA ASN A 264 -0.36 15.09 9.71
C ASN A 264 0.68 14.02 10.01
N LEU A 265 0.26 12.76 10.00
CA LEU A 265 1.17 11.63 10.08
C LEU A 265 1.51 11.16 8.67
N SER A 266 2.81 11.10 8.39
CA SER A 266 3.35 10.69 7.09
C SER A 266 3.03 9.23 6.73
N LEU A 267 2.67 8.42 7.72
CA LEU A 267 2.25 7.04 7.53
C LEU A 267 0.76 7.01 7.21
N GLY A 268 0.43 6.61 5.98
CA GLY A 268 -0.95 6.32 5.61
C GLY A 268 -1.43 5.05 6.31
N GLN A 269 -2.61 5.09 6.91
CA GLN A 269 -3.30 3.90 7.40
C GLN A 269 -3.74 3.04 6.22
N ALA A 270 -3.55 1.72 6.29
CA ALA A 270 -4.02 0.84 5.23
C ALA A 270 -5.55 0.88 5.19
N LEU A 271 -6.12 0.82 3.98
CA LEU A 271 -7.57 0.91 3.84
C LEU A 271 -8.30 -0.20 4.64
N ALA A 272 -7.68 -1.38 4.75
CA ALA A 272 -8.18 -2.52 5.52
C ALA A 272 -8.22 -2.27 7.04
N ASP A 273 -7.46 -1.31 7.57
CA ASP A 273 -7.40 -1.02 9.00
C ASP A 273 -8.51 -0.04 9.44
N TYR A 274 -9.23 0.57 8.50
CA TYR A 274 -10.39 1.40 8.83
C TYR A 274 -11.57 0.49 9.21
N PRO A 275 -12.27 0.74 10.33
CA PRO A 275 -13.32 -0.15 10.84
C PRO A 275 -14.37 -0.53 9.79
N LEU A 276 -14.84 0.45 9.00
CA LEU A 276 -15.78 0.23 7.90
C LEU A 276 -15.31 -0.88 6.94
N VAL A 277 -14.06 -0.83 6.52
CA VAL A 277 -13.49 -1.75 5.53
C VAL A 277 -13.08 -3.06 6.18
N ALA A 278 -12.53 -3.03 7.39
CA ALA A 278 -12.22 -4.23 8.17
C ALA A 278 -13.48 -5.11 8.34
N HIS A 279 -14.62 -4.50 8.67
CA HIS A 279 -15.90 -5.18 8.81
C HIS A 279 -16.36 -5.75 7.46
N ALA A 280 -16.30 -4.96 6.39
CA ALA A 280 -16.66 -5.43 5.05
C ALA A 280 -15.81 -6.64 4.61
N LEU A 281 -14.49 -6.59 4.81
CA LEU A 281 -13.58 -7.70 4.53
C LEU A 281 -13.92 -8.94 5.37
N CYS A 282 -14.28 -8.76 6.64
CA CYS A 282 -14.73 -9.85 7.49
C CYS A 282 -15.97 -10.55 6.90
N TRP A 283 -16.93 -9.79 6.36
CA TRP A 283 -18.15 -10.37 5.77
C TRP A 283 -17.93 -11.02 4.42
N LEU A 284 -17.04 -10.44 3.61
CA LEU A 284 -16.55 -11.09 2.41
C LEU A 284 -15.86 -12.42 2.76
N HIS A 285 -15.24 -12.55 3.93
CA HIS A 285 -14.60 -13.79 4.35
C HIS A 285 -15.55 -14.80 5.03
N LEU A 286 -16.83 -14.49 5.21
CA LEU A 286 -17.77 -15.43 5.83
C LEU A 286 -17.96 -16.68 4.96
N ASP A 287 -17.78 -17.84 5.60
CA ASP A 287 -18.12 -19.16 5.09
C ASP A 287 -19.60 -19.46 5.40
N SER A 288 -20.26 -20.20 4.52
CA SER A 288 -21.61 -20.70 4.73
C SER A 288 -21.67 -21.94 5.63
N LYS A 289 -20.53 -22.54 5.99
CA LYS A 289 -20.45 -23.73 6.86
C LYS A 289 -20.19 -23.40 8.31
N THR A 290 -19.18 -22.58 8.59
CA THR A 290 -18.73 -22.27 9.95
C THR A 290 -18.41 -20.79 10.13
N ILE A 291 -18.53 -20.32 11.38
CA ILE A 291 -18.19 -18.96 11.77
C ILE A 291 -17.51 -18.97 13.13
N THR A 292 -16.51 -18.13 13.34
CA THR A 292 -15.88 -18.00 14.67
C THR A 292 -16.73 -17.14 15.60
N ALA A 293 -16.61 -17.33 16.91
CA ALA A 293 -17.28 -16.45 17.87
C ALA A 293 -16.89 -14.96 17.69
N GLN A 294 -15.65 -14.68 17.30
CA GLN A 294 -15.20 -13.31 17.03
C GLN A 294 -15.94 -12.71 15.82
N GLN A 295 -16.08 -13.46 14.73
CA GLN A 295 -16.83 -13.02 13.55
C GLN A 295 -18.32 -12.82 13.89
N ALA A 296 -18.92 -13.75 14.64
CA ALA A 296 -20.32 -13.66 15.06
C ALA A 296 -20.57 -12.43 15.97
N ARG A 297 -19.69 -12.18 16.94
CA ARG A 297 -19.75 -10.97 17.78
C ARG A 297 -19.56 -9.69 16.96
N LEU A 298 -18.66 -9.70 15.98
CA LEU A 298 -18.49 -8.57 15.07
C LEU A 298 -19.76 -8.29 14.26
N LEU A 299 -20.45 -9.32 13.77
CA LEU A 299 -21.73 -9.17 13.06
C LEU A 299 -22.82 -8.55 13.97
N LEU A 300 -22.90 -8.98 15.22
CA LEU A 300 -23.88 -8.47 16.18
C LEU A 300 -23.63 -7.00 16.55
N HIS A 301 -22.36 -6.62 16.73
CA HIS A 301 -21.97 -5.27 17.17
C HIS A 301 -21.79 -4.27 16.01
N SER A 302 -21.64 -4.75 14.76
CA SER A 302 -21.26 -3.87 13.66
C SER A 302 -22.33 -2.82 13.33
N PRO A 303 -21.96 -1.51 13.29
CA PRO A 303 -22.86 -0.45 12.84
C PRO A 303 -23.04 -0.41 11.32
N TYR A 304 -22.24 -1.19 10.59
CA TYR A 304 -22.17 -1.13 9.12
C TYR A 304 -23.06 -2.16 8.42
N LEU A 305 -23.93 -2.87 9.16
CA LEU A 305 -24.85 -3.88 8.62
C LEU A 305 -26.28 -3.36 8.56
N ALA A 306 -27.10 -4.00 7.72
CA ALA A 306 -28.54 -3.80 7.73
C ALA A 306 -29.12 -3.98 9.14
N PHE A 307 -30.09 -3.14 9.51
CA PHE A 307 -30.83 -3.22 10.77
C PHE A 307 -29.96 -3.05 12.03
N SER A 308 -28.74 -2.51 11.90
CA SER A 308 -27.84 -2.30 13.04
C SER A 308 -28.41 -1.34 14.09
N GLN A 309 -29.14 -0.30 13.67
CA GLN A 309 -29.82 0.61 14.58
C GLN A 309 -31.13 -0.01 15.06
N THR A 310 -31.89 -0.60 14.15
CA THR A 310 -33.21 -1.15 14.46
C THR A 310 -33.18 -2.33 15.45
N GLU A 311 -32.16 -3.18 15.37
CA GLU A 311 -32.00 -4.35 16.24
C GLU A 311 -30.88 -4.17 17.29
N MET A 312 -30.38 -2.96 17.51
CA MET A 312 -29.22 -2.71 18.38
C MET A 312 -29.33 -3.41 19.74
N LEU A 313 -30.42 -3.17 20.46
CA LEU A 313 -30.61 -3.69 21.82
C LEU A 313 -30.72 -5.21 21.85
N VAL A 314 -31.49 -5.79 20.92
CA VAL A 314 -31.70 -7.25 20.87
C VAL A 314 -30.43 -7.99 20.43
N ARG A 315 -29.59 -7.38 19.57
CA ARG A 315 -28.27 -7.91 19.22
C ARG A 315 -27.31 -7.89 20.41
N ALA A 316 -27.31 -6.79 21.18
CA ALA A 316 -26.50 -6.68 22.39
C ALA A 316 -26.91 -7.74 23.43
N GLN A 317 -28.21 -7.89 23.69
CA GLN A 317 -28.73 -8.90 24.61
C GLN A 317 -28.36 -10.33 24.15
N PHE A 318 -28.56 -10.65 22.87
CA PHE A 318 -28.15 -11.95 22.34
C PHE A 318 -26.66 -12.21 22.53
N MET A 319 -25.81 -11.19 22.37
CA MET A 319 -24.36 -11.32 22.52
C MET A 319 -23.93 -11.68 23.95
N GLU A 320 -24.70 -11.25 24.95
CA GLU A 320 -24.49 -11.55 26.37
C GLU A 320 -25.06 -12.92 26.75
N ASP A 321 -26.28 -13.22 26.30
CA ASP A 321 -27.05 -14.38 26.75
C ASP A 321 -26.75 -15.66 25.96
N SER A 322 -26.24 -15.56 24.73
CA SER A 322 -26.06 -16.71 23.83
C SER A 322 -25.01 -17.70 24.35
N SER A 323 -25.44 -18.94 24.59
CA SER A 323 -24.54 -20.08 24.85
C SER A 323 -23.71 -20.44 23.63
N THR A 324 -24.25 -20.27 22.42
CA THR A 324 -23.59 -20.59 21.14
C THR A 324 -22.35 -19.73 20.92
N LEU A 325 -22.35 -18.47 21.37
CA LEU A 325 -21.18 -17.58 21.30
C LEU A 325 -20.07 -17.89 22.32
N ARG A 326 -20.22 -18.96 23.11
CA ARG A 326 -19.16 -19.50 23.99
C ARG A 326 -18.24 -20.48 23.27
N GLU A 327 -18.69 -21.05 22.15
CA GLU A 327 -17.86 -21.93 21.32
C GLU A 327 -16.89 -21.12 20.46
N HIS A 328 -15.67 -21.64 20.23
CA HIS A 328 -14.71 -20.93 19.38
C HIS A 328 -15.12 -20.92 17.91
N THR A 329 -15.66 -22.04 17.44
CA THR A 329 -16.13 -22.26 16.06
C THR A 329 -17.55 -22.80 16.11
N ILE A 330 -18.45 -22.13 15.42
CA ILE A 330 -19.89 -22.36 15.46
C ILE A 330 -20.33 -22.83 14.07
N ALA A 331 -21.19 -23.85 14.01
CA ALA A 331 -21.85 -24.21 12.76
C ALA A 331 -22.77 -23.06 12.31
N TYR A 332 -22.61 -22.58 11.09
CA TYR A 332 -23.30 -21.39 10.59
C TYR A 332 -24.83 -21.52 10.72
N GLY A 333 -25.38 -22.67 10.34
CA GLY A 333 -26.81 -22.95 10.47
C GLY A 333 -27.33 -22.96 11.90
N THR A 334 -26.50 -23.29 12.91
CA THR A 334 -26.88 -23.19 14.33
C THR A 334 -27.00 -21.73 14.75
N LEU A 335 -26.02 -20.89 14.38
CA LEU A 335 -26.08 -19.46 14.65
C LEU A 335 -27.34 -18.83 14.05
N ILE A 336 -27.64 -19.12 12.77
CA ILE A 336 -28.83 -18.58 12.10
C ILE A 336 -30.14 -18.95 12.82
N LYS A 337 -30.25 -20.19 13.32
CA LYS A 337 -31.42 -20.65 14.09
C LYS A 337 -31.58 -19.85 15.37
N ASP A 338 -30.50 -19.63 16.11
CA ASP A 338 -30.55 -18.87 17.36
C ASP A 338 -30.88 -17.39 17.10
N LEU A 339 -30.30 -16.80 16.04
CA LEU A 339 -30.58 -15.44 15.61
C LEU A 339 -32.03 -15.26 15.16
N HIS A 340 -32.71 -16.28 14.63
CA HIS A 340 -34.13 -16.17 14.25
C HIS A 340 -35.03 -15.82 15.44
N TYR A 341 -34.71 -16.33 16.63
CA TYR A 341 -35.52 -16.08 17.82
C TYR A 341 -35.25 -14.70 18.42
N ALA A 342 -34.00 -14.23 18.40
CA ALA A 342 -33.60 -13.01 19.08
C ALA A 342 -33.43 -11.78 18.16
N THR A 343 -32.86 -11.97 16.96
CA THR A 343 -32.49 -10.91 16.01
C THR A 343 -32.95 -11.30 14.59
N PRO A 344 -34.26 -11.40 14.34
CA PRO A 344 -34.82 -12.02 13.14
C PRO A 344 -34.43 -11.30 11.83
N LYS A 345 -34.19 -9.98 11.85
CA LYS A 345 -33.78 -9.26 10.64
C LYS A 345 -32.33 -9.54 10.29
N LEU A 346 -31.43 -9.57 11.27
CA LEU A 346 -30.05 -10.02 11.07
C LEU A 346 -30.02 -11.45 10.54
N ALA A 347 -30.82 -12.35 11.13
CA ALA A 347 -30.88 -13.74 10.68
C ALA A 347 -31.24 -13.84 9.19
N LYS A 348 -32.28 -13.11 8.76
CA LYS A 348 -32.70 -13.04 7.36
C LYS A 348 -31.62 -12.48 6.43
N VAL A 349 -30.84 -11.51 6.89
CA VAL A 349 -29.72 -10.97 6.11
C VAL A 349 -28.64 -12.03 5.90
N LEU A 350 -28.31 -12.77 6.96
CA LEU A 350 -27.26 -13.78 6.95
C LEU A 350 -27.66 -15.07 6.21
N GLU A 351 -28.93 -15.44 6.21
CA GLU A 351 -29.45 -16.57 5.41
C GLU A 351 -29.20 -16.41 3.91
N ASN A 352 -29.14 -15.17 3.43
CA ASN A 352 -28.96 -14.85 2.02
C ASN A 352 -27.49 -14.82 1.58
N ILE A 353 -26.54 -15.22 2.44
CA ILE A 353 -25.13 -15.31 2.05
C ILE A 353 -24.93 -16.47 1.06
N THR A 354 -24.60 -16.12 -0.17
CA THR A 354 -24.31 -17.08 -1.26
C THR A 354 -22.84 -17.46 -1.25
N ALA A 355 -22.52 -18.74 -1.45
CA ALA A 355 -21.14 -19.19 -1.63
C ALA A 355 -20.53 -18.53 -2.88
N TYR A 356 -19.23 -18.25 -2.82
CA TYR A 356 -18.51 -17.77 -3.98
C TYR A 356 -18.20 -18.89 -4.96
N PRO A 357 -18.08 -18.59 -6.26
CA PRO A 357 -17.60 -19.57 -7.24
C PRO A 357 -16.18 -20.02 -6.91
N GLU A 358 -15.84 -21.28 -7.20
CA GLU A 358 -14.46 -21.76 -7.05
C GLU A 358 -13.50 -21.07 -8.02
N GLN A 359 -13.99 -20.79 -9.23
CA GLN A 359 -13.25 -20.07 -10.27
C GLN A 359 -14.16 -19.07 -10.97
N ALA A 360 -13.67 -17.84 -11.15
CA ALA A 360 -14.39 -16.81 -11.89
C ALA A 360 -13.43 -15.72 -12.39
N SER A 361 -13.89 -14.92 -13.34
CA SER A 361 -13.13 -13.77 -13.80
C SER A 361 -12.99 -12.71 -12.69
N PRO A 362 -11.97 -11.84 -12.73
CA PRO A 362 -11.85 -10.74 -11.76
C PRO A 362 -13.10 -9.84 -11.69
N GLN A 363 -13.76 -9.62 -12.83
CA GLN A 363 -15.00 -8.83 -12.89
C GLN A 363 -16.16 -9.53 -12.19
N THR A 364 -16.26 -10.85 -12.33
CA THR A 364 -17.27 -11.66 -11.65
C THR A 364 -17.03 -11.68 -10.14
N TRP A 365 -15.77 -11.79 -9.70
CA TRP A 365 -15.41 -11.69 -8.28
C TRP A 365 -15.75 -10.32 -7.69
N ALA A 366 -15.36 -9.24 -8.37
CA ALA A 366 -15.72 -7.87 -8.01
C ALA A 366 -17.24 -7.69 -7.85
N SER A 367 -18.01 -8.18 -8.82
CA SER A 367 -19.47 -8.17 -8.75
C SER A 367 -19.99 -8.99 -7.56
N ALA A 368 -19.46 -10.19 -7.33
CA ALA A 368 -19.89 -11.06 -6.23
C ALA A 368 -19.62 -10.42 -4.85
N PHE A 369 -18.49 -9.74 -4.68
CA PHE A 369 -18.18 -8.98 -3.47
C PHE A 369 -19.16 -7.84 -3.25
N LYS A 370 -19.41 -7.03 -4.29
CA LYS A 370 -20.38 -5.92 -4.23
C LYS A 370 -21.79 -6.40 -3.94
N THR A 371 -22.24 -7.47 -4.59
CA THR A 371 -23.55 -8.08 -4.38
C THR A 371 -23.70 -8.59 -2.95
N ARG A 372 -22.69 -9.29 -2.40
CA ARG A 372 -22.75 -9.78 -1.01
C ARG A 372 -22.82 -8.60 -0.02
N LEU A 373 -21.97 -7.58 -0.17
CA LEU A 373 -21.98 -6.41 0.71
C LEU A 373 -23.32 -5.67 0.65
N ALA A 374 -23.88 -5.49 -0.55
CA ALA A 374 -25.18 -4.86 -0.73
C ALA A 374 -26.31 -5.69 -0.08
N ALA A 375 -26.29 -7.02 -0.23
CA ALA A 375 -27.25 -7.92 0.40
C ALA A 375 -27.17 -7.88 1.94
N MET A 376 -25.97 -7.61 2.48
CA MET A 376 -25.74 -7.42 3.92
C MET A 376 -26.11 -6.02 4.42
N GLY A 377 -26.55 -5.13 3.52
CA GLY A 377 -26.90 -3.74 3.79
C GLY A 377 -25.70 -2.87 4.16
N PHE A 378 -24.50 -3.19 3.67
CA PHE A 378 -23.35 -2.31 3.76
C PHE A 378 -23.64 -0.97 3.04
N PRO A 379 -23.32 0.20 3.62
CA PRO A 379 -22.51 0.45 4.81
C PRO A 379 -23.29 0.68 6.12
N GLY A 380 -24.48 0.10 6.26
CA GLY A 380 -25.32 0.16 7.47
C GLY A 380 -26.43 1.20 7.40
N GLU A 381 -27.13 1.39 8.53
CA GLU A 381 -28.25 2.35 8.65
C GLU A 381 -27.81 3.76 9.04
N TYR A 382 -26.62 3.89 9.64
CA TYR A 382 -26.12 5.17 10.12
C TYR A 382 -25.62 6.05 8.98
N PRO A 383 -25.88 7.37 9.02
CA PRO A 383 -25.27 8.30 8.07
C PRO A 383 -23.75 8.27 8.24
N LEU A 384 -23.04 8.18 7.12
CA LEU A 384 -21.58 8.23 7.12
C LEU A 384 -21.09 9.66 7.28
N ASP A 385 -20.13 9.89 8.17
CA ASP A 385 -19.38 11.14 8.18
C ASP A 385 -18.47 11.25 6.94
N SER A 386 -17.88 12.44 6.74
CA SER A 386 -17.05 12.72 5.55
C SER A 386 -15.88 11.74 5.41
N ALA A 387 -15.21 11.40 6.52
CA ALA A 387 -14.05 10.51 6.50
C ALA A 387 -14.45 9.06 6.14
N THR A 388 -15.53 8.56 6.76
CA THR A 388 -16.07 7.23 6.52
C THR A 388 -16.64 7.10 5.11
N TYR A 389 -17.26 8.17 4.58
CA TYR A 389 -17.74 8.22 3.19
C TYR A 389 -16.57 8.15 2.19
N GLN A 390 -15.48 8.88 2.43
CA GLN A 390 -14.27 8.77 1.59
C GLN A 390 -13.67 7.36 1.65
N CYS A 391 -13.66 6.74 2.82
CA CYS A 391 -13.22 5.36 3.01
C CYS A 391 -14.08 4.38 2.20
N TYR A 392 -15.40 4.52 2.30
CA TYR A 392 -16.39 3.76 1.52
C TYR A 392 -16.11 3.85 0.01
N GLN A 393 -16.01 5.07 -0.52
CA GLN A 393 -15.75 5.30 -1.95
C GLN A 393 -14.42 4.67 -2.39
N ARG A 394 -13.35 4.84 -1.60
CA ARG A 394 -12.03 4.25 -1.91
C ARG A 394 -12.08 2.73 -1.93
N PHE A 395 -12.86 2.11 -1.05
CA PHE A 395 -13.02 0.66 -1.00
C PHE A 395 -13.83 0.16 -2.19
N PHE A 396 -14.99 0.74 -2.47
CA PHE A 396 -15.88 0.35 -3.57
C PHE A 396 -15.28 0.55 -4.97
N ASN A 397 -14.32 1.47 -5.11
CA ASN A 397 -13.57 1.66 -6.35
C ASN A 397 -12.42 0.64 -6.53
N ARG A 398 -12.02 -0.06 -5.46
CA ARG A 398 -10.91 -1.03 -5.46
C ARG A 398 -11.38 -2.49 -5.50
N ILE A 399 -12.58 -2.76 -5.01
CA ILE A 399 -13.32 -4.01 -5.26
C ILE A 399 -14.17 -3.86 -6.52
#